data_AF-A0A2V8RZW5-F1
#
_entry.id   AF-A0A2V8RZW5-F1
#
_cell.length_a   1.000
_cell.length_b   1.000
_cell.length_c   1.000
_cell.angle_alpha   90.00
_cell.angle_beta   90.00
_cell.angle_gamma   90.00
#
_symmetry.space_group_name_H-M   'P 1'
#
loop_
_entity.id
_entity.type
_entity.pdbx_description
1 polymer ?
#
loop_
_entity_poly.entity_id
_entity_poly.type
_entity_poly.pdbx_seq_one_letter_code
_entity_poly.pdbx_strand_id
1 'polypeptide(L)'
;MKLQSQQLERCAVRLFLALAVLLTLVVQGADAKPRKRRATAGQSLSVALFSYNSDDISDIAVKQFQTVITQFPGTQEAETAQYYLASYYQRKYYIQRERLRKEDPNLLRAAREQYFRYIDKYSTEGIGQWLTDAHFNIALADIQLQERDNAAIILERMLRAAGRDPKIYIYQIVWSVNPGDVVDAYMPAESLANYTFTLLKGGQTAEQVIPSLRRWCQGQKSLKA
;
A
#
# COMPACT_ATOMS: atom_id res chain seq x y z
N MET A 1 76.18 35.55 -16.15
CA MET A 1 75.15 34.55 -15.77
C MET A 1 73.84 35.16 -15.21
N LYS A 2 73.41 36.36 -15.67
CA LYS A 2 72.15 37.02 -15.24
C LYS A 2 71.08 37.18 -16.34
N LEU A 3 71.40 36.84 -17.60
CA LEU A 3 70.48 37.01 -18.74
C LEU A 3 69.52 35.84 -18.97
N GLN A 4 69.79 34.65 -18.40
CA GLN A 4 68.91 33.48 -18.60
C GLN A 4 67.70 33.42 -17.66
N SER A 5 67.71 34.12 -16.51
CA SER A 5 66.56 34.08 -15.58
C SER A 5 65.40 34.99 -16.00
N GLN A 6 65.66 36.08 -16.72
CA GLN A 6 64.61 37.04 -17.11
C GLN A 6 63.74 36.57 -18.29
N GLN A 7 64.19 35.61 -19.11
CA GLN A 7 63.38 35.05 -20.19
C GLN A 7 62.40 33.97 -19.71
N LEU A 8 62.74 33.23 -18.64
CA LEU A 8 61.86 32.20 -18.07
C LEU A 8 60.63 32.81 -17.38
N GLU A 9 60.78 33.94 -16.68
CA GLU A 9 59.65 34.61 -16.01
C GLU A 9 58.62 35.19 -16.99
N ARG A 10 59.06 35.66 -18.17
CA ARG A 10 58.15 36.22 -19.18
C ARG A 10 57.33 35.16 -19.92
N CYS A 11 57.83 33.93 -20.03
CA CYS A 11 57.07 32.79 -20.57
C CYS A 11 56.04 32.26 -19.57
N ALA A 12 56.36 32.20 -18.28
CA ALA A 12 55.46 31.70 -17.25
C ALA A 12 54.20 32.57 -17.08
N VAL A 13 54.33 33.90 -17.13
CA VAL A 13 53.20 34.84 -16.97
C VAL A 13 52.22 34.78 -18.15
N ARG A 14 52.71 34.56 -19.38
CA ARG A 14 51.85 34.45 -20.57
C ARG A 14 51.11 33.11 -20.64
N LEU A 15 51.71 32.02 -20.15
CA LEU A 15 51.07 30.71 -20.06
C LEU A 15 49.94 30.70 -19.01
N PHE A 16 50.13 31.38 -17.87
CA PHE A 16 49.11 31.50 -16.82
C PHE A 16 47.89 32.34 -17.26
N LEU A 17 48.11 33.43 -18.01
CA LEU A 17 47.01 34.26 -18.55
C LEU A 17 46.19 33.55 -19.63
N ALA A 18 46.82 32.72 -20.48
CA ALA A 18 46.11 31.92 -21.48
C ALA A 18 45.27 30.79 -20.85
N LEU A 19 45.75 30.17 -19.76
CA LEU A 19 44.99 29.15 -19.02
C LEU A 19 43.78 29.74 -18.27
N ALA A 20 43.91 30.96 -17.73
CA ALA A 20 42.82 31.65 -17.04
C ALA A 20 41.66 32.06 -17.97
N VAL A 21 41.95 32.39 -19.23
CA VAL A 21 40.92 32.74 -20.23
C VAL A 21 40.25 31.49 -20.82
N LEU A 22 40.93 30.34 -20.90
CA LEU A 22 40.29 29.08 -21.29
C LEU A 22 39.37 28.51 -20.20
N LEU A 23 39.64 28.80 -18.92
CA LEU A 23 38.81 28.32 -17.80
C LEU A 23 37.48 29.10 -17.65
N THR A 24 37.41 30.36 -18.13
CA THR A 24 36.19 31.18 -18.00
C THR A 24 35.18 30.95 -19.12
N LEU A 25 35.56 30.34 -20.25
CA LEU A 25 34.66 30.05 -21.38
C LEU A 25 33.92 28.70 -21.27
N VAL A 26 34.30 27.84 -20.33
CA VAL A 26 33.65 26.52 -20.14
C VAL A 26 32.46 26.56 -19.15
N VAL A 27 32.27 27.68 -18.43
CA VAL A 27 31.18 27.83 -17.43
C VAL A 27 30.01 28.68 -17.96
N GLN A 28 29.73 28.59 -19.27
CA GLN A 28 28.46 29.05 -19.86
C GLN A 28 27.64 27.87 -20.41
N GLY A 29 27.80 26.69 -19.81
CA GLY A 29 26.86 25.59 -19.99
C GLY A 29 25.49 26.04 -19.47
N ALA A 30 24.56 26.24 -20.40
CA ALA A 30 23.20 26.69 -20.17
C ALA A 30 22.60 26.09 -18.88
N ASP A 31 22.15 26.97 -17.97
CA ASP A 31 21.26 26.66 -16.85
C ASP A 31 19.89 26.18 -17.38
N ALA A 32 19.88 25.04 -18.07
CA ALA A 32 18.67 24.31 -18.35
C ALA A 32 18.21 23.72 -17.01
N LYS A 33 17.43 24.50 -16.26
CA LYS A 33 16.75 24.02 -15.04
C LYS A 33 16.16 22.65 -15.39
N PRO A 34 16.59 21.56 -14.75
CA PRO A 34 16.14 20.23 -15.12
C PRO A 34 14.61 20.26 -15.06
N ARG A 35 13.96 20.08 -16.21
CA ARG A 35 12.50 19.94 -16.27
C ARG A 35 12.20 18.71 -15.44
N LYS A 36 11.73 18.92 -14.19
CA LYS A 36 11.23 17.84 -13.33
C LYS A 36 10.11 17.18 -14.11
N ARG A 37 10.40 16.03 -14.74
CA ARG A 37 9.38 15.21 -15.38
C ARG A 37 8.34 14.91 -14.30
N ARG A 38 7.09 15.24 -14.56
CA ARG A 38 5.99 14.87 -13.65
C ARG A 38 5.97 13.35 -13.56
N ALA A 39 5.82 12.83 -12.35
CA ALA A 39 5.67 11.39 -12.15
C ALA A 39 4.42 10.89 -12.87
N THR A 40 4.49 9.67 -13.41
CA THR A 40 3.31 8.98 -13.94
C THR A 40 2.50 8.34 -12.81
N ALA A 41 1.22 7.99 -13.08
CA ALA A 41 0.37 7.30 -12.10
C ALA A 41 1.03 6.02 -11.55
N GLY A 42 1.57 5.18 -12.43
CA GLY A 42 2.31 3.97 -12.07
C GLY A 42 3.56 4.24 -11.23
N GLN A 43 4.32 5.29 -11.53
CA GLN A 43 5.49 5.67 -10.70
C GLN A 43 5.05 6.11 -9.30
N SER A 44 4.02 6.94 -9.20
CA SER A 44 3.48 7.38 -7.90
C SER A 44 2.90 6.22 -7.09
N LEU A 45 2.18 5.30 -7.73
CA LEU A 45 1.67 4.10 -7.07
C LEU A 45 2.81 3.19 -6.60
N SER A 46 3.86 3.00 -7.40
CA SER A 46 5.01 2.19 -7.01
C SER A 46 5.69 2.73 -5.75
N VAL A 47 5.80 4.05 -5.59
CA VAL A 47 6.34 4.67 -4.36
C VAL A 47 5.41 4.41 -3.18
N ALA A 48 4.09 4.55 -3.38
CA ALA A 48 3.11 4.27 -2.31
C ALA A 48 3.15 2.80 -1.85
N LEU A 49 3.21 1.86 -2.78
CA LEU A 49 3.32 0.42 -2.50
C LEU A 49 4.66 0.06 -1.83
N PHE A 50 5.75 0.73 -2.20
CA PHE A 50 7.03 0.56 -1.51
C PHE A 50 6.91 0.94 -0.02
N SER A 51 6.32 2.11 0.29
CA SER A 51 6.08 2.53 1.67
C SER A 51 5.09 1.64 2.41
N TYR A 52 4.07 1.10 1.73
CA TYR A 52 3.13 0.14 2.32
C TYR A 52 3.84 -1.17 2.73
N ASN A 53 4.78 -1.64 1.93
CA ASN A 53 5.48 -2.91 2.16
C ASN A 53 6.65 -2.83 3.14
N SER A 54 7.09 -1.64 3.54
CA SER A 54 8.23 -1.47 4.46
C SER A 54 7.88 -1.66 5.94
N ASP A 55 6.62 -2.01 6.28
CA ASP A 55 6.09 -2.04 7.65
C ASP A 55 6.31 -0.74 8.44
N ASP A 56 6.54 0.38 7.74
CA ASP A 56 6.62 1.68 8.36
C ASP A 56 5.22 2.08 8.83
N ILE A 57 5.08 2.45 10.09
CA ILE A 57 3.81 2.89 10.69
C ILE A 57 3.63 4.42 10.64
N SER A 58 4.52 5.14 9.96
CA SER A 58 4.36 6.58 9.69
C SER A 58 3.15 6.86 8.79
N ASP A 59 2.92 8.11 8.42
CA ASP A 59 1.85 8.46 7.45
C ASP A 59 2.39 8.64 6.03
N ILE A 60 3.60 8.16 5.73
CA ILE A 60 4.20 8.27 4.39
C ILE A 60 3.34 7.52 3.36
N ALA A 61 3.01 6.25 3.59
CA ALA A 61 2.19 5.47 2.66
C ALA A 61 0.82 6.12 2.42
N VAL A 62 0.17 6.64 3.47
CA VAL A 62 -1.10 7.37 3.38
C VAL A 62 -0.98 8.56 2.43
N LYS A 63 0.01 9.43 2.63
CA LYS A 63 0.23 10.61 1.79
C LYS A 63 0.50 10.23 0.33
N GLN A 64 1.26 9.16 0.10
CA GLN A 64 1.55 8.69 -1.26
C GLN A 64 0.31 8.12 -1.95
N PHE A 65 -0.49 7.29 -1.27
CA PHE A 65 -1.76 6.80 -1.84
C PHE A 65 -2.75 7.93 -2.12
N GLN A 66 -2.92 8.88 -1.18
CA GLN A 66 -3.75 10.05 -1.39
C GLN A 66 -3.29 10.89 -2.58
N THR A 67 -1.97 11.00 -2.80
CA THR A 67 -1.41 11.67 -3.97
C THR A 67 -1.81 10.95 -5.26
N VAL A 68 -1.76 9.62 -5.31
CA VAL A 68 -2.18 8.83 -6.48
C VAL A 68 -3.67 9.04 -6.78
N ILE A 69 -4.52 8.94 -5.75
CA ILE A 69 -5.98 9.06 -5.87
C ILE A 69 -6.37 10.46 -6.37
N THR A 70 -5.70 11.51 -5.88
CA THR A 70 -6.03 12.91 -6.19
C THR A 70 -5.44 13.39 -7.52
N GLN A 71 -4.21 12.99 -7.87
CA GLN A 71 -3.53 13.46 -9.08
C GLN A 71 -3.86 12.65 -10.34
N PHE A 72 -4.29 11.39 -10.19
CA PHE A 72 -4.59 10.50 -11.30
C PHE A 72 -5.99 9.88 -11.19
N PRO A 73 -7.06 10.68 -10.96
CA PRO A 73 -8.40 10.14 -10.75
C PRO A 73 -8.88 9.37 -11.99
N GLY A 74 -9.62 8.28 -11.77
CA GLY A 74 -10.19 7.45 -12.83
C GLY A 74 -9.21 6.47 -13.49
N THR A 75 -7.94 6.45 -13.06
CA THR A 75 -6.96 5.44 -13.47
C THR A 75 -7.08 4.17 -12.64
N GLN A 76 -6.60 3.04 -13.18
CA GLN A 76 -6.48 1.78 -12.43
C GLN A 76 -5.57 1.95 -11.20
N GLU A 77 -4.57 2.82 -11.28
CA GLU A 77 -3.68 3.12 -10.17
C GLU A 77 -4.38 3.85 -9.04
N ALA A 78 -5.32 4.76 -9.33
CA ALA A 78 -6.13 5.41 -8.31
C ALA A 78 -7.13 4.44 -7.64
N GLU A 79 -7.67 3.48 -8.39
CA GLU A 79 -8.46 2.38 -7.82
C GLU A 79 -7.61 1.52 -6.87
N THR A 80 -6.43 1.12 -7.33
CA THR A 80 -5.44 0.37 -6.54
C THR A 80 -5.06 1.12 -5.28
N ALA A 81 -4.72 2.41 -5.41
CA ALA A 81 -4.33 3.24 -4.28
C ALA A 81 -5.47 3.39 -3.25
N GLN A 82 -6.73 3.50 -3.67
CA GLN A 82 -7.87 3.58 -2.75
C GLN A 82 -8.03 2.29 -1.93
N TYR A 83 -7.93 1.12 -2.58
CA TYR A 83 -7.99 -0.16 -1.88
C TYR A 83 -6.83 -0.31 -0.89
N TYR A 84 -5.59 -0.11 -1.34
CA TYR A 84 -4.41 -0.27 -0.49
C TYR A 84 -4.29 0.79 0.61
N LEU A 85 -4.89 1.98 0.46
CA LEU A 85 -5.02 2.95 1.54
C LEU A 85 -5.86 2.39 2.69
N ALA A 86 -6.98 1.74 2.37
CA ALA A 86 -7.81 1.07 3.37
C ALA A 86 -7.06 -0.08 4.05
N SER A 87 -6.42 -0.95 3.25
CA SER A 87 -5.61 -2.06 3.77
C SER A 87 -4.42 -1.58 4.60
N TYR A 88 -3.85 -0.41 4.30
CA TYR A 88 -2.76 0.17 5.07
C TYR A 88 -3.19 0.52 6.50
N TYR A 89 -4.34 1.16 6.68
CA TYR A 89 -4.84 1.46 8.03
C TYR A 89 -5.05 0.20 8.86
N GLN A 90 -5.62 -0.84 8.26
CA GLN A 90 -5.81 -2.14 8.92
C GLN A 90 -4.47 -2.82 9.25
N ARG A 91 -3.50 -2.80 8.32
CA ARG A 91 -2.14 -3.32 8.57
C ARG A 91 -1.43 -2.54 9.68
N LYS A 92 -1.51 -1.21 9.67
CA LYS A 92 -0.92 -0.32 10.68
C LYS A 92 -1.48 -0.63 12.08
N TYR A 93 -2.79 -0.91 12.21
CA TYR A 93 -3.39 -1.36 13.46
C TYR A 93 -2.70 -2.63 13.99
N TYR A 94 -2.57 -3.66 13.16
CA TYR A 94 -1.96 -4.93 13.58
C TYR A 94 -0.46 -4.80 13.89
N ILE A 95 0.30 -4.02 13.11
CA ILE A 95 1.71 -3.75 13.41
C ILE A 95 1.85 -3.07 14.76
N GLN A 96 1.03 -2.04 15.06
CA GLN A 96 1.05 -1.36 16.36
C GLN A 96 0.66 -2.30 17.50
N ARG A 97 -0.37 -3.12 17.32
CA ARG A 97 -0.80 -4.09 18.33
C ARG A 97 0.28 -5.11 18.65
N GLU A 98 0.95 -5.67 17.64
CA GLU A 98 1.95 -6.72 17.84
C GLU A 98 3.30 -6.17 18.31
N ARG A 99 3.83 -5.14 17.64
CA ARG A 99 5.18 -4.62 17.93
C ARG A 99 5.21 -3.66 19.11
N LEU A 100 4.17 -2.84 19.28
CA LEU A 100 4.13 -1.78 20.29
C LEU A 100 3.17 -2.08 21.45
N ARG A 101 2.43 -3.20 21.40
CA ARG A 101 1.38 -3.56 22.38
C ARG A 101 0.36 -2.43 22.56
N LYS A 102 0.09 -1.70 21.48
CA LYS A 102 -0.82 -0.56 21.47
C LYS A 102 -1.94 -0.81 20.47
N GLU A 103 -3.18 -0.76 20.95
CA GLU A 103 -4.36 -0.79 20.10
C GLU A 103 -4.85 0.62 19.81
N ASP A 104 -5.18 0.87 18.54
CA ASP A 104 -5.82 2.11 18.10
C ASP A 104 -7.05 1.77 17.23
N PRO A 105 -8.23 1.61 17.83
CA PRO A 105 -9.46 1.28 17.11
C PRO A 105 -9.83 2.29 16.01
N ASN A 106 -9.30 3.53 16.06
CA ASN A 106 -9.56 4.51 15.01
C ASN A 106 -8.91 4.12 13.68
N LEU A 107 -7.81 3.36 13.70
CA LEU A 107 -7.22 2.80 12.49
C LEU A 107 -8.15 1.80 11.81
N LEU A 108 -8.86 0.96 12.58
CA LEU A 108 -9.86 0.04 12.02
C LEU A 108 -11.06 0.79 11.43
N ARG A 109 -11.53 1.85 12.11
CA ARG A 109 -12.61 2.71 11.59
C ARG A 109 -12.19 3.43 10.31
N ALA A 110 -10.97 3.94 10.25
CA ALA A 110 -10.41 4.57 9.05
C ALA A 110 -10.29 3.55 7.90
N ALA A 111 -9.81 2.34 8.17
CA ALA A 111 -9.78 1.26 7.18
C ALA A 111 -11.17 0.98 6.62
N ARG A 112 -12.17 0.78 7.50
CA ARG A 112 -13.57 0.56 7.12
C ARG A 112 -14.11 1.69 6.24
N GLU A 113 -13.90 2.95 6.63
CA GLU A 113 -14.33 4.10 5.84
C GLU A 113 -13.72 4.09 4.43
N GLN A 114 -12.41 3.83 4.33
CA GLN A 114 -11.74 3.81 3.02
C GLN A 114 -12.14 2.62 2.15
N TYR A 115 -12.47 1.46 2.74
CA TYR A 115 -13.06 0.34 1.99
C TYR A 115 -14.48 0.65 1.53
N PHE A 116 -15.32 1.31 2.33
CA PHE A 116 -16.64 1.76 1.86
C PHE A 116 -16.49 2.74 0.70
N ARG A 117 -15.57 3.72 0.79
CA ARG A 117 -15.27 4.62 -0.35
C ARG A 117 -14.82 3.85 -1.60
N TYR A 118 -14.04 2.78 -1.44
CA TYR A 118 -13.68 1.89 -2.55
C TYR A 118 -14.92 1.23 -3.17
N ILE A 119 -15.76 0.60 -2.35
CA ILE A 119 -16.96 -0.12 -2.80
C ILE A 119 -17.95 0.85 -3.46
N ASP A 120 -18.24 1.98 -2.83
CA ASP A 120 -19.21 2.97 -3.32
C ASP A 120 -18.81 3.49 -4.70
N LYS A 121 -17.52 3.75 -4.91
CA LYS A 121 -17.01 4.24 -6.19
C LYS A 121 -16.87 3.12 -7.22
N TYR A 122 -16.20 2.03 -6.85
CA TYR A 122 -15.73 1.03 -7.82
C TYR A 122 -16.67 -0.18 -7.99
N SER A 123 -17.82 -0.20 -7.33
CA SER A 123 -18.87 -1.17 -7.62
C SER A 123 -19.58 -0.86 -8.94
N THR A 124 -19.62 0.40 -9.37
CA THR A 124 -20.25 0.83 -10.63
C THR A 124 -19.27 1.42 -11.63
N GLU A 125 -18.11 1.90 -11.19
CA GLU A 125 -17.07 2.50 -12.03
C GLU A 125 -15.75 1.70 -11.92
N GLY A 126 -14.88 1.75 -12.93
CA GLY A 126 -13.58 1.07 -12.86
C GLY A 126 -13.64 -0.45 -13.01
N ILE A 127 -12.62 -1.15 -12.52
CA ILE A 127 -12.44 -2.60 -12.69
C ILE A 127 -13.20 -3.36 -11.60
N GLY A 128 -13.22 -2.82 -10.37
CA GLY A 128 -13.89 -3.44 -9.22
C GLY A 128 -13.28 -4.79 -8.84
N GLN A 129 -11.96 -4.94 -9.02
CA GLN A 129 -11.30 -6.24 -8.88
C GLN A 129 -11.10 -6.71 -7.42
N TRP A 130 -11.38 -5.84 -6.44
CA TRP A 130 -11.25 -6.13 -5.01
C TRP A 130 -12.55 -5.93 -4.24
N LEU A 131 -13.70 -6.13 -4.90
CA LEU A 131 -14.99 -5.91 -4.25
C LEU A 131 -15.20 -6.89 -3.11
N THR A 132 -14.96 -8.19 -3.31
CA THR A 132 -15.12 -9.16 -2.22
C THR A 132 -14.02 -9.03 -1.18
N ASP A 133 -12.79 -8.69 -1.56
CA ASP A 133 -11.71 -8.36 -0.63
C ASP A 133 -12.07 -7.19 0.27
N ALA A 134 -12.62 -6.11 -0.28
CA ALA A 134 -13.02 -4.94 0.51
C ALA A 134 -14.14 -5.29 1.50
N HIS A 135 -15.16 -6.04 1.08
CA HIS A 135 -16.22 -6.49 1.99
C HIS A 135 -15.66 -7.39 3.11
N PHE A 136 -14.83 -8.37 2.76
CA PHE A 136 -14.25 -9.26 3.76
C PHE A 136 -13.39 -8.51 4.77
N ASN A 137 -12.56 -7.57 4.32
CA ASN A 137 -11.72 -6.78 5.21
C ASN A 137 -12.51 -5.81 6.09
N ILE A 138 -13.63 -5.25 5.61
CA ILE A 138 -14.57 -4.51 6.47
C ILE A 138 -15.14 -5.43 7.54
N ALA A 139 -15.63 -6.63 7.17
CA ALA A 139 -16.20 -7.56 8.14
C ALA A 139 -15.16 -7.94 9.22
N LEU A 140 -13.89 -8.15 8.84
CA LEU A 140 -12.80 -8.37 9.79
C LEU A 140 -12.57 -7.16 10.72
N ALA A 141 -12.61 -5.93 10.19
CA ALA A 141 -12.51 -4.73 11.01
C ALA A 141 -13.69 -4.62 12.00
N ASP A 142 -14.91 -4.88 11.55
CA ASP A 142 -16.11 -4.88 12.41
C ASP A 142 -16.04 -5.96 13.49
N ILE A 143 -15.54 -7.16 13.17
CA ILE A 143 -15.28 -8.23 14.15
C ILE A 143 -14.30 -7.76 15.23
N GLN A 144 -13.19 -7.12 14.85
CA GLN A 144 -12.21 -6.58 15.81
C GLN A 144 -12.77 -5.43 16.64
N LEU A 145 -13.67 -4.62 16.08
CA LEU A 145 -14.38 -3.55 16.79
C LEU A 145 -15.52 -4.06 17.68
N GLN A 146 -15.73 -5.39 17.74
CA GLN A 146 -16.86 -6.03 18.42
C GLN A 146 -18.24 -5.63 17.87
N GLU A 147 -18.29 -5.14 16.63
CA GLU A 147 -19.50 -4.74 15.91
C GLU A 147 -20.04 -5.92 15.09
N ARG A 148 -20.39 -7.01 15.77
CA ARG A 148 -20.72 -8.30 15.14
C ARG A 148 -21.89 -8.23 14.16
N ASP A 149 -22.93 -7.46 14.47
CA ASP A 149 -24.10 -7.33 13.61
C ASP A 149 -23.74 -6.62 12.29
N ASN A 150 -22.86 -5.61 12.38
CA ASN A 150 -22.32 -4.94 11.19
C ASN A 150 -21.51 -5.92 10.35
N ALA A 151 -20.61 -6.70 10.97
CA ALA A 151 -19.84 -7.71 10.26
C ALA A 151 -20.74 -8.71 9.51
N ALA A 152 -21.83 -9.17 10.13
CA ALA A 152 -22.79 -10.07 9.51
C ALA A 152 -23.47 -9.45 8.27
N ILE A 153 -23.92 -8.19 8.37
CA ILE A 153 -24.51 -7.44 7.24
C ILE A 153 -23.50 -7.30 6.08
N ILE A 154 -22.22 -7.07 6.39
CA ILE A 154 -21.18 -6.93 5.38
C ILE A 154 -20.85 -8.27 4.71
N LEU A 155 -20.86 -9.38 5.44
CA LEU A 155 -20.71 -10.72 4.85
C LEU A 155 -21.87 -11.06 3.90
N GLU A 156 -23.10 -10.64 4.20
CA GLU A 156 -24.22 -10.78 3.26
C GLU A 156 -24.04 -9.94 1.99
N ARG A 157 -23.43 -8.75 2.11
CA ARG A 157 -23.05 -7.94 0.93
C ARG A 157 -21.94 -8.61 0.13
N MET A 158 -20.95 -9.23 0.79
CA MET A 158 -19.91 -10.03 0.14
C MET A 158 -20.51 -11.17 -0.68
N LEU A 159 -21.50 -11.89 -0.15
CA LEU A 159 -22.20 -12.96 -0.87
C LEU A 159 -22.84 -12.45 -2.18
N ARG A 160 -23.42 -11.26 -2.17
CA ARG A 160 -23.96 -10.63 -3.39
C ARG A 160 -22.86 -10.21 -4.37
N ALA A 161 -21.74 -9.70 -3.85
CA ALA A 161 -20.60 -9.30 -4.67
C ALA A 161 -19.86 -10.51 -5.29
N ALA A 162 -19.93 -11.69 -4.66
CA ALA A 162 -19.27 -12.91 -5.13
C ALA A 162 -19.71 -13.35 -6.54
N GLY A 163 -20.90 -12.96 -7.00
CA GLY A 163 -21.32 -13.20 -8.38
C GLY A 163 -20.48 -12.47 -9.43
N ARG A 164 -19.84 -11.36 -9.07
CA ARG A 164 -18.96 -10.56 -9.94
C ARG A 164 -17.49 -10.80 -9.66
N ASP A 165 -17.15 -11.03 -8.40
CA ASP A 165 -15.80 -11.24 -7.92
C ASP A 165 -15.76 -12.52 -7.07
N PRO A 166 -15.66 -13.71 -7.69
CA PRO A 166 -15.93 -14.98 -7.01
C PRO A 166 -14.77 -15.47 -6.13
N LYS A 167 -13.60 -14.83 -6.19
CA LYS A 167 -12.39 -15.31 -5.53
C LYS A 167 -11.67 -14.17 -4.85
N ILE A 168 -11.34 -14.39 -3.58
CA ILE A 168 -10.53 -13.48 -2.77
C ILE A 168 -9.14 -14.07 -2.58
N TYR A 169 -8.09 -13.26 -2.71
CA TYR A 169 -6.73 -13.70 -2.40
C TYR A 169 -6.41 -13.42 -0.93
N ILE A 170 -6.12 -14.48 -0.17
CA ILE A 170 -5.75 -14.39 1.24
C ILE A 170 -4.27 -14.70 1.39
N TYR A 171 -3.44 -13.68 1.57
CA TYR A 171 -2.06 -13.88 2.03
C TYR A 171 -2.03 -14.21 3.52
N GLN A 172 -2.71 -13.41 4.34
CA GLN A 172 -2.92 -13.60 5.78
C GLN A 172 -4.33 -13.11 6.13
N ILE A 173 -4.99 -13.70 7.14
CA ILE A 173 -6.30 -13.22 7.63
C ILE A 173 -6.15 -11.86 8.29
N VAL A 174 -5.11 -11.70 9.10
CA VAL A 174 -4.67 -10.44 9.69
C VAL A 174 -3.16 -10.42 9.63
N TRP A 175 -2.56 -9.23 9.53
CA TRP A 175 -1.11 -9.12 9.53
C TRP A 175 -0.53 -9.73 10.81
N SER A 176 0.53 -10.51 10.66
CA SER A 176 1.24 -11.20 11.75
C SER A 176 2.71 -11.37 11.36
N VAL A 177 3.61 -11.24 12.35
CA VAL A 177 5.04 -11.56 12.19
C VAL A 177 5.32 -13.05 12.05
N ASN A 178 4.38 -13.92 12.42
CA ASN A 178 4.59 -15.35 12.43
C ASN A 178 4.42 -15.94 11.03
N PRO A 179 5.44 -16.59 10.44
CA PRO A 179 5.32 -17.16 9.10
C PRO A 179 4.29 -18.30 9.02
N GLY A 180 4.03 -18.99 10.14
CA GLY A 180 2.98 -19.99 10.25
C GLY A 180 1.56 -19.44 10.11
N ASP A 181 1.37 -18.12 10.13
CA ASP A 181 0.08 -17.47 9.92
C ASP A 181 -0.20 -17.15 8.44
N VAL A 182 0.76 -17.42 7.56
CA VAL A 182 0.59 -17.26 6.12
C VAL A 182 -0.38 -18.33 5.59
N VAL A 183 -1.33 -17.88 4.79
CA VAL A 183 -2.25 -18.70 4.00
C VAL A 183 -1.71 -18.78 2.58
N ASP A 184 -1.57 -17.64 1.90
CA ASP A 184 -1.14 -17.53 0.51
C ASP A 184 -1.93 -18.46 -0.43
N ALA A 185 -3.22 -18.14 -0.63
CA ALA A 185 -4.10 -18.86 -1.53
C ALA A 185 -5.36 -18.06 -1.92
N TYR A 186 -5.94 -18.38 -3.08
CA TYR A 186 -7.27 -17.92 -3.48
C TYR A 186 -8.38 -18.76 -2.83
N MET A 187 -9.32 -18.09 -2.18
CA MET A 187 -10.51 -18.69 -1.55
C MET A 187 -11.77 -18.36 -2.34
N PRO A 188 -12.74 -19.28 -2.46
CA PRO A 188 -14.07 -18.93 -2.96
C PRO A 188 -14.71 -17.92 -2.00
N ALA A 189 -15.10 -16.75 -2.51
CA ALA A 189 -15.64 -15.66 -1.70
C ALA A 189 -16.89 -16.10 -0.93
N GLU A 190 -17.79 -16.85 -1.58
CA GLU A 190 -19.01 -17.38 -0.96
C GLU A 190 -18.71 -18.33 0.21
N SER A 191 -17.79 -19.29 0.02
CA SER A 191 -17.43 -20.24 1.07
C SER A 191 -16.78 -19.54 2.27
N LEU A 192 -15.91 -18.55 2.03
CA LEU A 192 -15.28 -17.78 3.10
C LEU A 192 -16.31 -16.94 3.86
N ALA A 193 -17.24 -16.29 3.16
CA ALA A 193 -18.30 -15.49 3.78
C ALA A 193 -19.21 -16.36 4.66
N ASN A 194 -19.68 -17.49 4.13
CA ASN A 194 -20.54 -18.43 4.86
C ASN A 194 -19.85 -19.01 6.10
N TYR A 195 -18.59 -19.43 5.98
CA TYR A 195 -17.85 -19.95 7.13
C TYR A 195 -17.66 -18.88 8.20
N THR A 196 -17.30 -17.65 7.81
CA THR A 196 -17.19 -16.52 8.75
C THR A 196 -18.51 -16.25 9.45
N PHE A 197 -19.62 -16.26 8.71
CA PHE A 197 -20.96 -16.05 9.23
C PHE A 197 -21.41 -17.14 10.21
N THR A 198 -20.98 -18.40 10.02
CA THR A 198 -21.21 -19.48 10.99
C THR A 198 -20.47 -19.23 12.31
N LEU A 199 -19.20 -18.80 12.27
CA LEU A 199 -18.43 -18.43 13.48
C LEU A 199 -19.11 -17.26 14.22
N LEU A 200 -19.48 -16.24 13.43
CA LEU A 200 -20.60 -15.30 13.59
C LEU A 200 -21.65 -15.80 14.56
N LYS A 201 -22.64 -16.49 14.02
CA LYS A 201 -23.82 -16.99 14.72
C LYS A 201 -23.49 -17.81 15.96
N GLY A 202 -22.37 -18.54 15.96
CA GLY A 202 -21.91 -19.36 17.07
C GLY A 202 -21.50 -18.61 18.35
N GLY A 203 -21.51 -17.28 18.38
CA GLY A 203 -21.14 -16.56 19.61
C GLY A 203 -19.66 -16.22 19.72
N GLN A 204 -18.84 -16.55 18.71
CA GLN A 204 -17.39 -16.48 18.84
C GLN A 204 -16.89 -15.03 18.91
N THR A 205 -15.90 -14.79 19.77
CA THR A 205 -15.22 -13.50 19.86
C THR A 205 -14.19 -13.31 18.75
N ALA A 206 -13.69 -12.10 18.59
CA ALA A 206 -12.60 -11.78 17.66
C ALA A 206 -11.38 -12.72 17.80
N GLU A 207 -10.99 -13.02 19.05
CA GLU A 207 -9.87 -13.88 19.41
C GLU A 207 -10.09 -15.35 19.01
N GLN A 208 -11.35 -15.77 18.88
CA GLN A 208 -11.73 -17.12 18.48
C GLN A 208 -11.95 -17.21 16.95
N VAL A 209 -12.54 -16.17 16.37
CA VAL A 209 -12.87 -16.10 14.93
C VAL A 209 -11.60 -16.07 14.09
N ILE A 210 -10.62 -15.20 14.38
CA ILE A 210 -9.41 -15.06 13.55
C ILE A 210 -8.62 -16.37 13.44
N PRO A 211 -8.26 -17.07 14.54
CA PRO A 211 -7.54 -18.34 14.44
C PRO A 211 -8.36 -19.43 13.74
N SER A 212 -9.69 -19.41 13.87
CA SER A 212 -10.58 -20.37 13.20
C SER A 212 -10.67 -20.13 11.69
N LEU A 213 -10.71 -18.86 11.26
CA LEU A 213 -10.61 -18.48 9.85
C LEU A 213 -9.26 -18.87 9.25
N ARG A 214 -8.17 -18.63 9.97
CA ARG A 214 -6.81 -18.99 9.53
C ARG A 214 -6.68 -20.49 9.30
N ARG A 215 -7.05 -21.31 10.30
CA ARG A 215 -6.99 -22.77 10.19
C ARG A 215 -7.85 -23.30 9.04
N TRP A 216 -9.06 -22.75 8.87
CA TRP A 216 -9.93 -23.12 7.76
C TRP A 216 -9.29 -22.79 6.41
N CYS A 217 -8.78 -21.57 6.23
CA CYS A 217 -8.10 -21.15 5.00
C CYS A 217 -6.88 -22.02 4.67
N GLN A 218 -6.06 -22.33 5.67
CA GLN A 218 -4.91 -23.22 5.50
C GLN A 218 -5.34 -24.65 5.11
N GLY A 219 -6.41 -25.18 5.71
CA GLY A 219 -6.99 -26.46 5.31
C GLY A 219 -7.55 -26.46 3.88
N GLN A 220 -8.18 -25.37 3.44
CA GLN A 220 -8.64 -25.23 2.05
C GLN A 220 -7.49 -25.19 1.05
N LYS A 221 -6.34 -24.61 1.41
CA LYS A 221 -5.13 -24.62 0.58
C LYS A 221 -4.59 -26.02 0.38
N SER A 222 -4.49 -26.84 1.43
CA SER A 222 -3.93 -28.20 1.33
C SER A 222 -4.79 -29.16 0.50
N LEU A 223 -6.09 -28.91 0.39
CA LEU A 223 -6.99 -29.73 -0.46
C LEU A 223 -6.84 -29.45 -1.96
N LYS A 224 -6.19 -28.35 -2.34
CA LYS A 224 -5.99 -27.94 -3.74
C LYS A 224 -4.59 -28.23 -4.27
N ALA A 225 -3.67 -28.63 -3.40
CA ALA A 225 -2.30 -29.00 -3.74
C ALA A 225 -2.22 -30.48 -4.10
#